data_AF-A0A956UG06-F1
#
_entry.id   AF-A0A956UG06-F1
#
_cell.length_a   1.000
_cell.length_b   1.000
_cell.length_c   1.000
_cell.angle_alpha   90.00
_cell.angle_beta   90.00
_cell.angle_gamma   90.00
#
_symmetry.space_group_name_H-M   'P 1'
#
loop_
_entity.id
_entity.type
_entity.pdbx_description
1 polymer ?
#
loop_
_entity_poly.entity_id
_entity_poly.type
_entity_poly.pdbx_seq_one_letter_code
_entity_poly.pdbx_strand_id
1 'polypeptide(L)'
;MAHKSAAVIATANPDLVLRRLVPAGPDWRLMARWLSDPRILEWWEGRDKPYDYERAAAKWSAAEIAQGHLDCRIMELAGSPIGYLQFFPVAKAEDYELDT
;
A
#
# COMPACT_ATOMS: atom_id res chain seq x y z
N MET A 1 -24.56 -14.79 -2.09
CA MET A 1 -23.65 -13.68 -1.74
C MET A 1 -22.24 -14.14 -2.08
N ALA A 2 -21.65 -13.61 -3.14
CA ALA A 2 -20.34 -14.05 -3.62
C ALA A 2 -19.25 -13.17 -2.99
N HIS A 3 -18.39 -13.76 -2.16
CA HIS A 3 -17.17 -13.13 -1.71
C HIS A 3 -16.25 -12.91 -2.92
N LYS A 4 -15.98 -11.65 -3.27
CA LYS A 4 -14.95 -11.30 -4.25
C LYS A 4 -13.59 -11.69 -3.68
N SER A 5 -12.94 -12.66 -4.32
CA SER A 5 -11.59 -13.12 -4.00
C SER A 5 -10.61 -11.95 -3.92
N ALA A 6 -10.04 -11.74 -2.73
CA ALA A 6 -8.73 -11.12 -2.62
C ALA A 6 -7.71 -12.12 -3.19
N ALA A 7 -6.89 -11.68 -4.14
CA ALA A 7 -5.76 -12.48 -4.61
C ALA A 7 -4.77 -12.61 -3.45
N VAL A 8 -4.80 -13.75 -2.76
CA VAL A 8 -3.83 -14.11 -1.72
C VAL A 8 -2.51 -14.39 -2.42
N ILE A 9 -1.55 -13.47 -2.32
CA ILE A 9 -0.15 -13.76 -2.63
C ILE A 9 0.32 -14.67 -1.49
N ALA A 10 0.77 -15.88 -1.81
CA ALA A 10 1.00 -16.97 -0.87
C ALA A 10 1.69 -16.52 0.43
N THR A 11 1.01 -16.71 1.57
CA THR A 11 1.57 -16.41 2.89
C THR A 11 1.85 -17.70 3.64
N ALA A 12 3.02 -17.80 4.26
CA ALA A 12 3.36 -18.91 5.17
C ALA A 12 2.52 -18.88 6.47
N ASN A 13 1.81 -17.77 6.71
CA ASN A 13 0.94 -17.56 7.84
C ASN A 13 -0.50 -17.28 7.34
N PRO A 14 -1.48 -18.15 7.65
CA PRO A 14 -2.86 -18.01 7.17
C PRO A 14 -3.56 -16.74 7.69
N ASP A 15 -3.09 -16.17 8.79
CA ASP A 15 -3.66 -14.93 9.35
C ASP A 15 -3.13 -13.67 8.66
N LEU A 16 -2.02 -13.80 7.91
CA LEU A 16 -1.46 -12.70 7.14
C LEU A 16 -2.05 -12.72 5.73
N VAL A 17 -2.74 -11.64 5.37
CA VAL A 17 -3.40 -11.49 4.08
C VAL A 17 -2.97 -10.20 3.41
N LEU A 18 -2.66 -10.30 2.11
CA LEU A 18 -2.53 -9.14 1.23
C LEU A 18 -3.80 -9.02 0.40
N ARG A 19 -4.54 -7.92 0.59
CA ARG A 19 -5.70 -7.60 -0.25
C ARG A 19 -5.42 -6.36 -1.09
N ARG A 20 -6.12 -6.24 -2.22
CA ARG A 20 -6.03 -5.03 -3.05
C ARG A 20 -6.48 -3.82 -2.23
N LEU A 21 -5.71 -2.73 -2.29
CA LEU A 21 -6.16 -1.43 -1.80
C LEU A 21 -7.36 -1.01 -2.63
N VAL A 22 -8.47 -0.70 -1.96
CA VAL A 22 -9.65 -0.18 -2.64
C VAL A 22 -9.46 1.33 -2.82
N PRO A 23 -9.40 1.84 -4.06
CA PRO A 23 -9.31 3.28 -4.28
C PRO A 23 -10.56 3.97 -3.74
N ALA A 24 -10.38 5.12 -3.09
CA ALA A 24 -11.41 5.86 -2.37
C ALA A 24 -11.98 5.14 -1.11
N GLY A 25 -12.58 5.93 -0.22
CA GLY A 25 -13.26 5.42 0.97
C GLY A 25 -12.32 5.10 2.16
N PRO A 26 -12.53 3.98 2.87
CA PRO A 26 -11.87 3.72 4.16
C PRO A 26 -10.36 3.46 4.04
N ASP A 27 -9.89 2.86 2.95
CA ASP A 27 -8.47 2.54 2.78
C ASP A 27 -7.61 3.80 2.60
N TRP A 28 -8.09 4.82 1.87
CA TRP A 28 -7.37 6.10 1.79
C TRP A 28 -7.32 6.83 3.12
N ARG A 29 -8.39 6.77 3.93
CA ARG A 29 -8.35 7.33 5.29
C ARG A 29 -7.35 6.58 6.17
N LEU A 30 -7.24 5.27 6.00
CA LEU A 30 -6.26 4.46 6.70
C LEU A 30 -4.82 4.81 6.28
N MET A 31 -4.58 4.95 4.98
CA MET A 31 -3.29 5.39 4.43
C MET A 31 -2.90 6.77 4.94
N ALA A 32 -3.81 7.75 4.85
CA ALA A 32 -3.58 9.10 5.34
C ALA A 32 -3.25 9.11 6.85
N ARG A 33 -3.97 8.32 7.65
CA ARG A 33 -3.65 8.14 9.07
C ARG A 33 -2.23 7.62 9.30
N TRP A 34 -1.81 6.58 8.59
CA TRP A 34 -0.46 6.04 8.74
C TRP A 34 0.61 7.06 8.32
N LEU A 35 0.38 7.77 7.22
CA LEU A 35 1.33 8.72 6.65
C LEU A 35 1.25 10.14 7.26
N SER A 36 0.40 10.31 8.26
CA SER A 36 0.38 11.46 9.17
C SER A 36 0.99 11.13 10.53
N ASP A 37 1.20 9.84 10.85
CA ASP A 37 1.73 9.44 12.15
C ASP A 37 3.25 9.67 12.21
N PRO A 38 3.75 10.55 13.10
CA PRO A 38 5.17 10.87 13.17
C PRO A 38 6.04 9.66 13.52
N ARG A 39 5.48 8.64 14.19
CA ARG A 39 6.19 7.40 14.52
C ARG A 39 6.44 6.54 13.29
N ILE A 40 5.55 6.62 12.29
CA ILE A 40 5.72 5.95 11.00
C ILE A 40 6.67 6.79 10.14
N LEU A 41 6.47 8.11 10.13
CA LEU A 41 7.29 9.03 9.32
C LEU A 41 8.77 9.09 9.74
N GLU A 42 9.08 8.69 10.98
CA GLU A 42 10.45 8.49 11.43
C GLU A 42 11.22 7.50 10.57
N TRP A 43 10.54 6.45 10.09
CA TRP A 43 11.14 5.35 9.33
C TRP A 43 10.78 5.36 7.86
N TRP A 44 9.72 6.09 7.48
CA TRP A 44 9.12 6.01 6.15
C TRP A 44 8.77 7.41 5.62
N GLU A 45 9.22 7.78 4.41
CA GLU A 45 8.99 9.10 3.76
C GLU A 45 9.58 10.35 4.47
N GLY A 46 10.06 10.22 5.70
CA GLY A 46 10.73 11.29 6.46
C GLY A 46 9.77 12.18 7.26
N ARG A 47 10.22 12.59 8.44
CA ARG A 47 9.43 13.32 9.47
C ARG A 47 8.89 14.67 9.01
N ASP A 48 9.54 15.30 8.05
CA ASP A 48 9.29 16.69 7.69
C ASP A 48 8.16 16.85 6.66
N LYS A 49 7.53 15.75 6.24
CA LYS A 49 6.56 15.72 5.15
C LYS A 49 5.29 14.92 5.49
N PRO A 50 4.54 15.27 6.55
CA PRO A 50 3.27 14.62 6.84
C PRO A 50 2.34 14.70 5.61
N TYR A 51 1.74 13.57 5.28
CA TYR A 51 0.76 13.50 4.21
C TYR A 51 -0.62 13.86 4.76
N ASP A 52 -1.17 14.98 4.31
CA ASP A 52 -2.61 15.19 4.41
C ASP A 52 -3.36 14.24 3.46
N TYR A 53 -4.69 14.20 3.61
CA TYR A 53 -5.57 13.35 2.81
C TYR A 53 -5.43 13.62 1.31
N GLU A 54 -5.26 14.89 0.91
CA GLU A 54 -5.19 15.28 -0.51
C GLU A 54 -3.88 14.83 -1.16
N ARG A 55 -2.76 14.98 -0.44
CA ARG A 55 -1.45 14.50 -0.88
C ARG A 55 -1.39 12.98 -0.93
N ALA A 56 -2.07 12.29 -0.01
CA ALA A 56 -2.21 10.85 -0.07
C ALA A 56 -3.06 10.42 -1.29
N ALA A 57 -4.20 11.07 -1.51
CA ALA A 57 -5.04 10.78 -2.67
C ALA A 57 -4.33 11.06 -4.01
N ALA A 58 -3.45 12.06 -4.07
CA ALA A 58 -2.65 12.38 -5.26
C ALA A 58 -1.54 11.35 -5.52
N LYS A 59 -0.81 10.92 -4.49
CA LYS A 59 0.29 9.95 -4.62
C LYS A 59 -0.19 8.54 -4.94
N TRP A 60 -1.34 8.13 -4.39
CA TRP A 60 -1.96 6.84 -4.66
C TRP A 60 -3.18 6.98 -5.56
N SER A 61 -3.08 7.88 -6.54
CA SER A 61 -4.22 8.20 -7.39
C SER A 61 -4.76 6.94 -8.05
N ALA A 62 -6.08 6.83 -8.11
CA ALA A 62 -6.75 5.74 -8.78
C ALA A 62 -6.29 5.59 -10.25
N ALA A 63 -5.76 6.66 -10.86
CA ALA A 63 -5.21 6.66 -12.21
C ALA A 63 -3.92 5.82 -12.32
N GLU A 64 -2.95 5.97 -11.41
CA GLU A 64 -1.71 5.18 -11.44
C GLU A 64 -1.98 3.70 -11.16
N ILE A 65 -2.93 3.43 -10.25
CA ILE A 65 -3.38 2.08 -9.94
C ILE A 65 -4.13 1.47 -11.14
N ALA A 66 -5.00 2.23 -11.81
CA ALA A 66 -5.78 1.76 -12.95
C ALA A 66 -4.92 1.52 -14.21
N GLN A 67 -3.82 2.26 -14.37
CA GLN A 67 -2.87 2.08 -15.47
C GLN A 67 -1.90 0.91 -15.24
N GLY A 68 -1.94 0.26 -14.07
CA GLY A 68 -1.05 -0.86 -13.74
C GLY A 68 0.39 -0.45 -13.46
N HIS A 69 0.65 0.85 -13.30
CA HIS A 69 1.96 1.37 -12.91
C HIS A 69 2.22 1.20 -11.41
N LEU A 70 1.17 1.00 -10.63
CA LEU A 70 1.26 0.84 -9.19
C LEU A 70 0.22 -0.18 -8.68
N ASP A 71 0.66 -1.30 -8.11
CA ASP A 71 -0.20 -2.24 -7.40
C ASP A 71 -0.03 -2.06 -5.88
N CYS A 72 -0.98 -1.36 -5.28
CA CYS A 72 -1.03 -1.16 -3.83
C CYS A 72 -1.88 -2.25 -3.14
N ARG A 73 -1.31 -2.85 -2.10
CA ARG A 73 -1.98 -3.86 -1.27
C ARG A 73 -2.05 -3.39 0.18
N ILE A 74 -3.17 -3.66 0.85
CA ILE A 74 -3.28 -3.57 2.30
C ILE A 74 -2.87 -4.91 2.90
N MET A 75 -1.99 -4.85 3.89
CA MET A 75 -1.56 -5.99 4.68
C MET A 75 -2.43 -6.09 5.93
N GLU A 76 -3.05 -7.25 6.12
CA GLU A 76 -3.92 -7.54 7.25
C GLU A 76 -3.37 -8.72 8.05
N LEU A 77 -3.39 -8.61 9.38
CA LEU A 77 -3.08 -9.70 10.30
C LEU A 77 -4.31 -9.99 11.16
N ALA A 78 -4.83 -11.21 11.08
CA ALA A 78 -6.07 -11.62 11.74
C ALA A 78 -7.24 -10.64 11.48
N GLY A 79 -7.35 -10.15 10.24
CA GLY A 79 -8.38 -9.21 9.79
C GLY A 79 -8.16 -7.75 10.20
N SER A 80 -7.09 -7.44 10.93
CA SER A 80 -6.72 -6.06 11.27
C SER A 80 -5.70 -5.52 10.26
N PRO A 81 -5.91 -4.36 9.63
CA PRO A 81 -4.93 -3.81 8.72
C PRO A 81 -3.73 -3.25 9.50
N ILE A 82 -2.54 -3.69 9.11
CA ILE A 82 -1.28 -3.41 9.82
C ILE A 82 -0.26 -2.66 8.95
N GLY A 83 -0.51 -2.53 7.64
CA GLY A 83 0.35 -1.76 6.75
C GLY A 83 -0.11 -1.85 5.30
N TYR A 84 0.76 -1.39 4.40
CA TYR A 84 0.56 -1.50 2.97
C TYR A 84 1.85 -1.89 2.26
N LEU A 85 1.72 -2.47 1.07
CA LEU A 85 2.82 -2.79 0.16
C LEU A 85 2.54 -2.18 -1.20
N GLN A 86 3.59 -1.78 -1.90
CA GLN A 86 3.53 -1.26 -3.26
C GLN A 86 4.40 -2.13 -4.16
N PHE A 87 3.82 -2.62 -5.24
CA PHE A 87 4.56 -3.25 -6.33
C PHE A 87 4.47 -2.32 -7.53
N PHE A 88 5.61 -2.04 -8.15
CA PHE A 88 5.67 -1.22 -9.36
C PHE A 88 6.71 -1.83 -10.30
N PRO A 89 6.49 -1.77 -11.63
CA PRO A 89 7.47 -2.22 -12.58
C PRO A 89 8.70 -1.33 -12.49
N VAL A 90 9.88 -1.94 -12.42
CA VAL A 90 11.16 -1.25 -12.54
C VAL A 90 11.71 -1.47 -13.95
N ALA A 91 12.24 -0.43 -14.57
CA ALA A 91 12.79 -0.52 -15.92
C ALA A 91 14.07 -1.38 -15.96
N LYS A 92 14.84 -1.32 -14.87
CA LYS A 92 16.10 -2.03 -14.65
C LYS A 92 16.17 -2.42 -13.18
N ALA A 93 16.58 -3.65 -12.89
CA ALA A 93 16.70 -4.14 -11.51
C ALA A 93 17.87 -3.46 -10.78
N GLU A 94 18.91 -3.09 -11.53
CA GLU A 94 20.13 -2.46 -11.05
C GLU A 94 19.87 -1.06 -10.48
N ASP A 95 18.84 -0.35 -10.97
CA ASP A 95 18.42 0.96 -10.45
C ASP A 95 17.96 0.89 -8.97
N TYR A 96 17.69 -0.32 -8.48
CA TYR A 96 17.19 -0.60 -7.13
C TYR A 96 18.12 -1.51 -6.31
N GLU A 97 19.39 -1.68 -6.73
CA GLU A 97 20.37 -2.54 -6.05
C GLU A 97 19.88 -3.98 -5.85
N LEU A 98 19.01 -4.46 -6.74
CA LEU A 98 18.53 -5.84 -6.72
C LEU A 98 19.49 -6.70 -7.53
N ASP A 99 20.07 -7.73 -6.91
CA ASP A 99 20.88 -8.73 -7.61
C ASP A 99 20.01 -9.45 -8.66
N THR A 100 20.45 -9.41 -9.92
CA THR A 100 19.80 -10.07 -11.07
C THR A 100 20.14 -11.55 -11.18
#